data_AF-A0A1Y1M6R2-F1
#
_entry.id   AF-A0A1Y1M6R2-F1
#
_cell.length_a   1.000
_cell.length_b   1.000
_cell.length_c   1.000
_cell.angle_alpha   90.00
_cell.angle_beta   90.00
_cell.angle_gamma   90.00
#
_symmetry.space_group_name_H-M   'P 1'
#
loop_
_entity.id
_entity.type
_entity.pdbx_description
1 polymer ?
#
loop_
_entity_poly.entity_id
_entity_poly.type
_entity_poly.pdbx_seq_one_letter_code
_entity_poly.pdbx_strand_id
1 'polypeptide(L)'
;GGIAGQPLEEFRPSSNLQQQPVVVTAARRRFFNRIISRCVLQLLMIETVNELFSNDTVYAHIPSTELLRLMALLKRSFQFARRFNEDKELRMKLWREGFMKQPPNLLKQESGAAATYVSILFRMFADNAPERLESRPDIEAALVPLCKDIIQGYSALAEES
;
A
#
# COMPACT_ATOMS: atom_id res chain seq x y z
N GLY A 1 27.99 20.11 70.17
CA GLY A 1 28.22 19.98 68.71
C GLY A 1 29.10 18.77 68.51
N GLY A 2 28.83 17.82 67.64
CA GLY A 2 28.04 17.86 66.42
C GLY A 2 28.93 17.23 65.34
N ILE A 3 28.66 15.99 64.95
CA ILE A 3 29.11 15.43 63.67
C ILE A 3 27.92 14.62 63.14
N ALA A 4 27.07 15.29 62.38
CA ALA A 4 26.00 14.66 61.60
C ALA A 4 26.59 14.22 60.24
N GLY A 5 26.24 13.02 59.82
CA GLY A 5 26.74 12.37 58.61
C GLY A 5 26.46 13.17 57.33
N GLN A 6 27.34 13.01 56.35
CA GLN A 6 27.19 13.55 55.01
C GLN A 6 25.87 13.07 54.37
N PRO A 7 25.11 13.95 53.70
CA PRO A 7 23.95 13.50 52.93
C PRO A 7 24.43 12.82 51.64
N LEU A 8 23.95 11.60 51.41
CA LEU A 8 24.10 10.85 50.16
C LEU A 8 23.42 11.64 49.03
N GLU A 9 24.13 11.86 47.92
CA GLU A 9 23.58 12.50 46.73
C GLU A 9 22.38 11.72 46.19
N GLU A 10 21.24 12.40 46.11
CA GLU A 10 19.98 11.87 45.60
C GLU A 10 20.08 11.72 44.07
N PHE A 11 20.15 10.48 43.59
CA PHE A 11 20.12 10.19 42.16
C PHE A 11 18.76 10.61 41.58
N ARG A 12 18.72 11.77 40.91
CA ARG A 12 17.57 12.19 40.10
C ARG A 12 17.68 11.52 38.74
N PRO A 13 16.77 10.60 38.36
CA PRO A 13 16.73 10.12 36.99
C PRO A 13 16.43 11.33 36.11
N SER A 14 17.29 11.54 35.11
CA SER A 14 17.16 12.62 34.13
C SER A 14 15.92 12.38 33.27
N SER A 15 14.75 12.70 33.81
CA SER A 15 13.49 12.75 33.09
C SER A 15 13.47 14.03 32.25
N ASN A 16 14.17 14.00 31.11
CA ASN A 16 13.88 14.84 29.94
C ASN A 16 14.66 14.33 28.72
N LEU A 17 14.24 13.17 28.19
CA LEU A 17 14.31 12.93 26.74
C LEU A 17 13.27 13.82 26.04
N GLN A 18 13.39 15.14 26.20
CA GLN A 18 12.80 16.07 25.26
C GLN A 18 13.56 15.87 23.95
N GLN A 19 13.12 14.89 23.17
CA GLN A 19 13.50 14.78 21.77
C GLN A 19 13.14 16.12 21.16
N GLN A 20 14.17 16.94 20.85
CA GLN A 20 13.99 18.14 20.05
C GLN A 20 13.16 17.75 18.82
N PRO A 21 12.11 18.51 18.46
CA PRO A 21 11.29 18.18 17.31
C PRO A 21 12.22 18.06 16.10
N VAL A 22 12.22 16.90 15.46
CA VAL A 22 13.08 16.61 14.30
C VAL A 22 12.81 17.67 13.24
N VAL A 23 13.75 18.59 13.04
CA VAL A 23 13.59 19.66 12.04
C VAL A 23 13.78 19.05 10.66
N VAL A 24 12.67 18.77 9.98
CA VAL A 24 12.70 18.30 8.59
C VAL A 24 13.21 19.41 7.69
N THR A 25 14.40 19.25 7.13
CA THR A 25 15.00 20.22 6.22
C THR A 25 14.14 20.45 4.97
N ALA A 26 14.24 21.63 4.36
CA ALA A 26 13.50 21.94 3.13
C ALA A 26 13.79 20.94 2.00
N ALA A 27 15.02 20.45 1.89
CA ALA A 27 15.40 19.43 0.91
C ALA A 27 14.69 18.08 1.18
N ARG A 28 14.66 17.62 2.43
CA ARG A 28 13.94 16.40 2.84
C ARG A 28 12.44 16.53 2.60
N ARG A 29 11.86 17.70 2.88
CA ARG A 29 10.45 17.99 2.61
C ARG A 29 10.12 17.91 1.12
N ARG A 30 10.95 18.50 0.25
CA ARG A 30 10.78 18.40 -1.22
C ARG A 30 10.86 16.96 -1.72
N PHE A 31 11.84 16.19 -1.23
CA PHE A 31 11.96 14.78 -1.57
C PHE A 31 10.71 13.99 -1.17
N PHE A 32 10.21 14.22 0.05
CA PHE A 32 9.01 13.55 0.54
C PHE A 32 7.74 13.94 -0.21
N ASN A 33 7.57 15.22 -0.52
CA ASN A 33 6.43 15.68 -1.33
C ASN A 33 6.42 14.99 -2.71
N ARG A 34 7.58 14.72 -3.31
CA ARG A 34 7.67 13.96 -4.56
C ARG A 34 7.19 12.52 -4.39
N ILE A 35 7.44 11.89 -3.25
CA ILE A 35 6.93 10.55 -2.94
C ILE A 35 5.41 10.60 -2.80
N ILE A 36 4.87 11.57 -2.05
CA ILE A 36 3.40 11.74 -1.92
C ILE A 36 2.77 11.95 -3.28
N SER A 37 3.31 12.83 -4.12
CA SER A 37 2.80 13.07 -5.46
C SER A 37 2.77 11.78 -6.29
N ARG A 38 3.81 10.94 -6.20
CA ARG A 38 3.82 9.63 -6.86
C ARG A 38 2.72 8.70 -6.34
N CYS A 39 2.49 8.66 -5.03
CA CYS A 39 1.41 7.87 -4.45
C CYS A 39 0.03 8.36 -4.90
N VAL A 40 -0.19 9.67 -4.98
CA VAL A 40 -1.45 10.24 -5.47
C VAL A 40 -1.65 9.90 -6.94
N LEU A 41 -0.62 10.11 -7.78
CA LEU A 41 -0.67 9.76 -9.20
C LEU A 41 -0.93 8.27 -9.41
N GLN A 42 -0.31 7.40 -8.60
CA GLN A 42 -0.55 5.96 -8.68
C GLN A 42 -2.01 5.61 -8.36
N LEU A 43 -2.61 6.24 -7.36
CA LEU A 43 -4.03 6.04 -7.04
C LEU A 43 -4.94 6.48 -8.20
N LEU A 44 -4.70 7.68 -8.74
CA LEU A 44 -5.44 8.19 -9.89
C LEU A 44 -5.28 7.29 -11.13
N MET A 45 -4.11 6.72 -11.35
CA MET A 45 -3.89 5.76 -12.42
C MET A 45 -4.71 4.48 -12.23
N ILE A 46 -4.79 3.95 -11.00
CA ILE A 46 -5.63 2.78 -10.70
C ILE A 46 -7.10 3.09 -10.97
N GLU A 47 -7.59 4.24 -10.48
CA GLU A 47 -8.97 4.70 -10.69
C GLU A 47 -9.27 4.90 -12.19
N THR A 48 -8.35 5.51 -12.93
CA THR A 48 -8.48 5.71 -14.38
C THR A 48 -8.54 4.38 -15.13
N VAL A 49 -7.70 3.40 -14.76
CA VAL A 49 -7.77 2.05 -15.34
C VAL A 49 -9.13 1.43 -15.04
N ASN A 50 -9.63 1.53 -13.81
CA ASN A 50 -10.94 1.02 -13.45
C ASN A 50 -12.08 1.62 -14.30
N GLU A 51 -12.06 2.94 -14.51
CA GLU A 51 -13.05 3.66 -15.31
C GLU A 51 -13.00 3.25 -16.79
N LEU A 52 -11.80 3.19 -17.37
CA LEU A 52 -11.61 2.76 -18.77
C LEU A 52 -12.15 1.36 -19.00
N PHE A 53 -11.96 0.46 -18.03
CA PHE A 53 -12.41 -0.92 -18.10
C PHE A 53 -13.88 -1.12 -17.79
N SER A 54 -14.54 -0.13 -17.19
CA SER A 54 -15.99 -0.12 -17.03
C SER A 54 -16.72 0.30 -18.32
N ASN A 55 -16.00 0.86 -19.29
CA ASN A 55 -16.55 1.22 -20.59
C ASN A 55 -16.42 0.04 -21.58
N ASP A 56 -17.58 -0.49 -22.01
CA ASP A 56 -17.62 -1.66 -22.90
C ASP A 56 -16.96 -1.43 -24.26
N THR A 57 -17.06 -0.22 -24.80
CA THR A 57 -16.43 0.11 -26.09
C THR A 57 -14.92 0.11 -25.96
N VAL A 58 -14.38 0.69 -24.89
CA VAL A 58 -12.94 0.68 -24.63
C VAL A 58 -12.46 -0.76 -24.41
N TYR A 59 -13.10 -1.49 -23.50
CA TYR A 59 -12.72 -2.87 -23.18
C TYR A 59 -12.70 -3.79 -24.41
N ALA A 60 -13.71 -3.71 -25.28
CA ALA A 60 -13.82 -4.55 -26.47
C ALA A 60 -12.66 -4.36 -27.48
N HIS A 61 -11.96 -3.23 -27.44
CA HIS A 61 -10.86 -2.92 -28.35
C HIS A 61 -9.47 -3.17 -27.75
N ILE A 62 -9.37 -3.58 -26.48
CA ILE A 62 -8.06 -3.88 -25.87
C ILE A 62 -7.76 -5.36 -26.12
N PRO A 63 -6.61 -5.71 -26.76
CA PRO A 63 -6.20 -7.11 -26.96
C PRO A 63 -5.91 -7.84 -25.65
N SER A 64 -6.11 -9.15 -25.63
CA SER A 64 -5.88 -10.00 -24.43
C SER A 64 -4.45 -9.88 -23.90
N THR A 65 -3.46 -9.73 -24.76
CA THR A 65 -2.04 -9.56 -24.36
C THR A 65 -1.81 -8.29 -23.55
N GLU A 66 -2.40 -7.17 -23.96
CA GLU A 66 -2.29 -5.90 -23.23
C GLU A 66 -3.11 -5.93 -21.94
N LEU A 67 -4.25 -6.65 -21.93
CA LEU A 67 -5.01 -6.91 -20.70
C LEU A 67 -4.18 -7.67 -19.67
N LEU A 68 -3.57 -8.79 -20.06
CA LEU A 68 -2.69 -9.57 -19.19
C LEU A 68 -1.48 -8.75 -18.71
N ARG A 69 -0.95 -7.86 -19.54
CA ARG A 69 0.12 -6.93 -19.15
C ARG A 69 -0.35 -5.94 -18.08
N LEU A 70 -1.54 -5.36 -18.25
CA LEU A 70 -2.16 -4.49 -17.24
C LEU A 70 -2.42 -5.25 -15.94
N MET A 71 -2.85 -6.51 -16.02
CA MET A 71 -3.04 -7.38 -14.86
C MET A 71 -1.74 -7.56 -14.07
N ALA A 72 -0.62 -7.80 -14.76
CA ALA A 72 0.69 -7.89 -14.13
C ALA A 72 1.14 -6.56 -13.48
N LEU A 73 0.69 -5.42 -13.98
CA LEU A 73 0.96 -4.10 -13.38
C LEU A 73 0.08 -3.86 -12.13
N LEU A 74 -1.21 -4.16 -12.21
CA LEU A 74 -2.13 -4.06 -11.07
C LEU A 74 -1.72 -5.00 -9.94
N LYS A 75 -1.32 -6.24 -10.25
CA LYS A 75 -0.76 -7.18 -9.27
C LYS A 75 0.43 -6.59 -8.52
N ARG A 76 1.38 -6.00 -9.25
CA ARG A 76 2.56 -5.35 -8.66
C ARG A 76 2.17 -4.15 -7.79
N SER A 77 1.19 -3.37 -8.23
CA SER A 77 0.66 -2.22 -7.47
C SER A 77 0.02 -2.67 -6.15
N PHE A 78 -0.85 -3.68 -6.19
CA PHE A 78 -1.46 -4.29 -5.02
C PHE A 78 -0.41 -4.81 -4.04
N GLN A 79 0.51 -5.65 -4.50
CA GLN A 79 1.57 -6.24 -3.66
C GLN A 79 2.51 -5.20 -3.06
N PHE A 80 2.79 -4.12 -3.78
CA PHE A 80 3.58 -3.01 -3.25
C PHE A 80 2.86 -2.32 -2.08
N ALA A 81 1.60 -1.94 -2.27
CA ALA A 81 0.82 -1.26 -1.24
C ALA A 81 0.63 -2.14 0.00
N ARG A 82 0.35 -3.43 -0.19
CA ARG A 82 0.22 -4.42 0.89
C ARG A 82 1.52 -4.56 1.69
N ARG A 83 2.66 -4.78 1.03
CA ARG A 83 3.96 -4.86 1.73
C ARG A 83 4.28 -3.59 2.51
N PHE A 84 3.97 -2.42 1.96
CA PHE A 84 4.14 -1.16 2.69
C PHE A 84 3.24 -1.08 3.93
N ASN A 85 1.98 -1.55 3.83
CA ASN A 85 1.04 -1.55 4.94
C ASN A 85 1.46 -2.54 6.05
N GLU A 86 2.02 -3.68 5.68
CA GLU A 86 2.56 -4.71 6.59
C GLU A 86 3.88 -4.27 7.27
N ASP A 87 4.65 -3.37 6.65
CA ASP A 87 5.92 -2.87 7.19
C ASP A 87 5.72 -1.82 8.31
N LYS A 88 5.38 -2.32 9.50
CA LYS A 88 5.17 -1.51 10.71
C LYS A 88 6.41 -0.67 11.04
N GLU A 89 7.62 -1.20 10.84
CA GLU A 89 8.87 -0.49 11.17
C GLU A 89 9.09 0.73 10.28
N LEU A 90 8.96 0.58 8.95
CA LEU A 90 9.08 1.68 8.01
C LEU A 90 8.02 2.74 8.25
N ARG A 91 6.76 2.34 8.47
CA ARG A 91 5.65 3.27 8.74
C ARG A 91 5.90 4.08 10.01
N MET A 92 6.36 3.43 11.08
CA MET A 92 6.70 4.09 12.34
C MET A 92 7.92 5.01 12.20
N LYS A 93 8.92 4.61 11.41
CA LYS A 93 10.09 5.46 11.10
C LYS A 93 9.69 6.74 10.38
N LEU A 94 8.88 6.63 9.31
CA LEU A 94 8.38 7.78 8.56
C LEU A 94 7.58 8.74 9.45
N TRP A 95 6.80 8.21 10.39
CA TRP A 95 6.09 9.03 11.37
C TRP A 95 7.03 9.74 12.34
N ARG A 96 7.95 9.00 12.98
CA ARG A 96 8.90 9.54 13.97
C ARG A 96 9.86 10.58 13.40
N GLU A 97 10.21 10.44 12.12
CA GLU A 97 11.04 11.43 11.42
C GLU A 97 10.26 12.71 11.03
N GLY A 98 8.98 12.81 11.40
CA GLY A 98 8.16 14.01 11.20
C GLY A 98 7.67 14.20 9.77
N PHE A 99 7.79 13.18 8.91
CA PHE A 99 7.30 13.25 7.53
C PHE A 99 5.78 13.18 7.43
N MET A 100 5.13 12.53 8.40
CA MET A 100 3.67 12.37 8.46
C MET A 100 3.17 12.74 9.85
N LYS A 101 1.91 13.20 9.93
CA LYS A 101 1.25 13.49 11.21
C LYS A 101 0.88 12.23 11.99
N GLN A 102 0.71 11.12 11.28
CA GLN A 102 0.35 9.80 11.78
C GLN A 102 1.08 8.73 10.96
N PRO A 103 1.17 7.47 11.41
CA PRO A 103 1.73 6.38 10.61
C PRO A 103 1.06 6.31 9.22
N PRO A 104 1.81 6.55 8.12
CA PRO A 104 1.24 6.51 6.78
C PRO A 104 0.72 5.12 6.44
N ASN A 105 -0.24 5.05 5.51
CA ASN A 105 -0.72 3.80 4.93
C ASN A 105 -1.06 4.03 3.44
N LEU A 106 -1.14 2.94 2.70
CA LEU A 106 -1.55 2.88 1.30
C LEU A 106 -2.83 2.04 1.15
N LEU A 107 -3.71 2.01 2.16
CA LEU A 107 -4.91 1.16 2.16
C LEU A 107 -5.79 1.39 0.92
N LYS A 108 -5.98 2.65 0.50
CA LYS A 108 -6.73 2.97 -0.72
C LYS A 108 -6.08 2.43 -2.00
N GLN A 109 -4.74 2.41 -2.07
CA GLN A 109 -4.05 1.85 -3.23
C GLN A 109 -4.07 0.33 -3.21
N GLU A 110 -3.95 -0.28 -2.03
CA GLU A 110 -4.05 -1.72 -1.85
C GLU A 110 -5.44 -2.21 -2.26
N SER A 111 -6.50 -1.68 -1.63
CA SER A 111 -7.88 -2.09 -1.90
C SER A 111 -8.33 -1.71 -3.30
N GLY A 112 -7.99 -0.50 -3.77
CA GLY A 112 -8.29 -0.04 -5.12
C GLY A 112 -7.64 -0.93 -6.18
N ALA A 113 -6.33 -1.20 -6.08
CA ALA A 113 -5.63 -2.05 -7.03
C ALA A 113 -6.18 -3.49 -7.00
N ALA A 114 -6.45 -4.05 -5.82
CA ALA A 114 -7.03 -5.39 -5.69
C ALA A 114 -8.43 -5.46 -6.33
N ALA A 115 -9.31 -4.51 -6.03
CA ALA A 115 -10.66 -4.47 -6.57
C ALA A 115 -10.68 -4.34 -8.10
N THR A 116 -9.90 -3.39 -8.65
CA THR A 116 -9.77 -3.22 -10.10
C THR A 116 -9.17 -4.47 -10.75
N TYR A 117 -8.15 -5.07 -10.13
CA TYR A 117 -7.52 -6.28 -10.66
C TYR A 117 -8.50 -7.46 -10.72
N VAL A 118 -9.20 -7.74 -9.62
CA VAL A 118 -10.20 -8.81 -9.53
C VAL A 118 -11.35 -8.56 -10.51
N SER A 119 -11.86 -7.33 -10.58
CA SER A 119 -12.96 -6.97 -11.48
C SER A 119 -12.62 -7.25 -12.94
N ILE A 120 -11.42 -6.84 -13.39
CA ILE A 120 -11.01 -7.06 -14.78
C ILE A 120 -10.79 -8.54 -15.07
N LEU A 121 -10.16 -9.29 -14.17
CA LEU A 121 -9.97 -10.74 -14.35
C LEU A 121 -11.29 -11.48 -14.44
N PHE A 122 -12.28 -11.16 -13.59
CA PHE A 122 -13.62 -11.76 -13.68
C PHE A 122 -14.32 -11.41 -14.99
N ARG A 123 -14.21 -10.15 -15.43
CA ARG A 123 -14.76 -9.70 -16.71
C ARG A 123 -14.14 -10.46 -17.88
N MET A 124 -12.81 -10.61 -17.90
CA MET A 124 -12.11 -11.39 -18.92
C MET A 124 -12.49 -12.87 -18.88
N PHE A 125 -12.65 -13.45 -17.69
CA PHE A 125 -13.04 -14.84 -17.53
C PHE A 125 -14.46 -15.11 -18.08
N ALA A 126 -15.40 -14.21 -17.83
CA ALA A 126 -16.78 -14.30 -18.32
C ALA A 126 -16.94 -13.97 -19.82
N ASP A 127 -15.90 -13.43 -20.45
CA ASP A 127 -15.90 -13.06 -21.86
C ASP A 127 -15.68 -14.30 -22.75
N ASN A 128 -16.62 -14.53 -23.67
CA ASN A 128 -16.62 -15.69 -24.57
C ASN A 128 -16.11 -15.35 -25.99
N ALA A 129 -15.54 -14.17 -26.21
CA ALA A 129 -14.86 -13.88 -27.46
C ALA A 129 -13.70 -14.89 -27.69
N PRO A 130 -13.41 -15.30 -28.95
CA PRO A 130 -12.38 -16.30 -29.23
C PRO A 130 -11.02 -16.00 -28.59
N GLU A 131 -10.56 -14.75 -28.69
CA GLU A 131 -9.29 -14.28 -28.10
C GLU A 131 -9.27 -14.37 -26.55
N ARG A 132 -10.44 -14.30 -25.91
CA ARG A 132 -10.60 -14.37 -24.45
C ARG A 132 -10.64 -15.82 -23.98
N LEU A 133 -11.30 -16.68 -24.76
CA LEU A 133 -11.29 -18.12 -24.52
C LEU A 133 -9.87 -18.70 -24.63
N GLU A 134 -9.08 -18.25 -25.61
CA GLU A 134 -7.68 -18.66 -25.76
C GLU A 134 -6.81 -18.25 -24.56
N SER A 135 -7.08 -17.09 -23.96
CA SER A 135 -6.35 -16.58 -22.79
C SER A 135 -6.94 -17.02 -21.44
N ARG A 136 -8.04 -17.79 -21.43
CA ARG A 136 -8.72 -18.24 -20.20
C ARG A 136 -7.80 -19.00 -19.23
N PRO A 137 -6.89 -19.89 -19.67
CA PRO A 137 -5.94 -20.53 -18.76
C PRO A 137 -5.05 -19.54 -18.00
N ASP A 138 -4.55 -18.50 -18.67
CA ASP A 138 -3.73 -17.46 -18.06
C ASP A 138 -4.54 -16.58 -17.09
N ILE A 139 -5.79 -16.29 -17.44
CA ILE A 139 -6.74 -15.55 -16.59
C ILE A 139 -7.00 -16.34 -15.31
N GLU A 140 -7.31 -17.63 -15.40
CA GLU A 140 -7.55 -18.51 -14.25
C GLU A 140 -6.30 -18.62 -13.36
N ALA A 141 -5.13 -18.80 -13.96
CA ALA A 141 -3.85 -18.88 -13.27
C ALA A 141 -3.51 -17.58 -12.51
N ALA A 142 -4.08 -16.44 -12.92
CA ALA A 142 -3.97 -15.17 -12.21
C ALA A 142 -5.07 -14.99 -11.15
N LEU A 143 -6.32 -15.31 -11.50
CA LEU A 143 -7.51 -15.04 -10.69
C LEU A 143 -7.60 -15.90 -9.43
N VAL A 144 -7.40 -17.22 -9.57
CA VAL A 144 -7.57 -18.14 -8.43
C VAL A 144 -6.56 -17.84 -7.31
N PRO A 145 -5.24 -17.69 -7.58
CA PRO A 145 -4.29 -17.32 -6.53
C PRO A 145 -4.57 -15.95 -5.92
N LEU A 146 -5.03 -14.99 -6.72
CA LEU A 146 -5.36 -13.64 -6.23
C LEU A 146 -6.54 -13.67 -5.24
N CYS A 147 -7.64 -14.34 -5.59
CA CYS A 147 -8.79 -14.46 -4.69
C CYS A 147 -8.41 -15.18 -3.39
N LYS A 148 -7.63 -16.25 -3.49
CA LYS A 148 -7.10 -16.96 -2.31
C LYS A 148 -6.28 -16.03 -1.44
N ASP A 149 -5.34 -15.28 -2.01
CA ASP A 149 -4.46 -14.36 -1.29
C ASP A 149 -5.24 -13.23 -0.59
N ILE A 150 -6.23 -12.65 -1.26
CA ILE A 150 -7.09 -11.60 -0.69
C ILE A 150 -7.93 -12.14 0.48
N ILE A 151 -8.55 -13.32 0.32
CA ILE A 151 -9.37 -13.94 1.37
C ILE A 151 -8.50 -14.29 2.57
N GLN A 152 -7.34 -14.91 2.35
CA GLN A 152 -6.40 -15.25 3.43
C GLN A 152 -5.90 -14.00 4.16
N GLY A 153 -5.55 -12.94 3.42
CA GLY A 153 -5.16 -11.66 4.00
C GLY A 153 -6.27 -11.05 4.87
N TYR A 154 -7.52 -11.07 4.39
CA TYR A 154 -8.66 -10.57 5.17
C TYR A 154 -8.93 -11.40 6.43
N SER A 155 -8.86 -12.73 6.34
CA SER A 155 -9.04 -13.62 7.49
C SER A 155 -8.00 -13.37 8.58
N ALA A 156 -6.73 -13.14 8.21
CA ALA A 156 -5.68 -12.85 9.19
C ALA A 156 -5.89 -11.53 9.94
N LEU A 157 -6.50 -10.51 9.30
CA LEU A 157 -6.82 -9.24 9.96
C LEU A 157 -7.85 -9.40 11.08
N ALA A 158 -8.79 -10.34 10.94
CA ALA A 158 -9.78 -10.63 11.97
C ALA A 158 -9.15 -11.28 13.22
N GLU A 159 -8.02 -11.97 13.07
CA GLU A 159 -7.30 -12.59 14.19
C GLU A 159 -6.41 -11.58 14.95
N GLU A 160 -6.02 -10.47 14.33
CA GLU A 160 -5.20 -9.40 14.94
C GLU A 160 -6.02 -8.27 15.61
N SER A 161 -7.35 -8.27 15.46
CA SER A 161 -8.28 -7.23 15.97
C SER A 161 -8.87 -7.59 17.33
#